data_AF-A0A9P6UNX4-F1
#
_entry.id   AF-A0A9P6UNX4-F1
#
_cell.length_a   1.000
_cell.length_b   1.000
_cell.length_c   1.000
_cell.angle_alpha   90.00
_cell.angle_beta   90.00
_cell.angle_gamma   90.00
#
_symmetry.space_group_name_H-M   'P 1'
#
loop_
_entity.id
_entity.type
_entity.pdbx_description
1 polymer ?
#
loop_
_entity_poly.entity_id
_entity_poly.type
_entity_poly.pdbx_seq_one_letter_code
_entity_poly.pdbx_strand_id
1 'polypeptide(L)'
;MHNSTAYKRIYLYQDEATFPRQLFQGHEYLLADAAYSLSETVMPRYRNGTSGQVRFNSLLGSIRATIENAFGMLQLKFQSLQNHPVQVHCRSVLDSVAS
;
A
#
# COMPACT_ATOMS: atom_id res chain seq x y z
N MET A 1 -7.39 12.69 4.13
CA MET A 1 -6.95 13.38 2.91
C MET A 1 -5.90 12.49 2.24
N HIS A 2 -6.21 11.83 1.12
CA HIS A 2 -5.28 10.89 0.46
C HIS A 2 -4.27 11.68 -0.37
N ASN A 3 -3.04 11.84 0.13
CA ASN A 3 -1.99 12.60 -0.54
C ASN A 3 -1.24 11.68 -1.50
N SER A 4 -1.65 11.66 -2.78
CA SER A 4 -0.99 10.88 -3.85
C SER A 4 0.51 11.21 -3.97
N THR A 5 0.93 12.40 -3.53
CA THR A 5 2.33 12.83 -3.47
C THR A 5 3.15 12.03 -2.46
N ALA A 6 2.57 11.57 -1.35
CA ALA A 6 3.27 10.74 -0.37
C ALA A 6 3.57 9.35 -0.94
N TYR A 7 2.65 8.79 -1.72
CA TYR A 7 2.88 7.53 -2.41
C TYR A 7 3.97 7.65 -3.49
N LYS A 8 4.02 8.74 -4.24
CA LYS A 8 5.13 8.98 -5.20
C LYS A 8 6.51 9.12 -4.54
N ARG A 9 6.54 9.27 -3.22
CA ARG A 9 7.76 9.43 -2.42
C ARG A 9 8.22 8.14 -1.75
N ILE A 10 7.41 7.09 -1.75
CA ILE A 10 7.83 5.81 -1.18
C ILE A 10 8.59 4.99 -2.24
N TYR A 11 9.59 4.23 -1.78
CA TYR A 11 10.47 3.43 -2.63
C TYR A 11 9.72 2.46 -3.55
N LEU A 12 8.56 1.96 -3.09
CA LEU A 12 7.60 1.16 -3.87
C LEU A 12 7.21 1.79 -5.23
N TYR A 13 7.13 3.13 -5.31
CA TYR A 13 6.75 3.84 -6.54
C TYR A 13 7.94 4.37 -7.33
N GLN A 14 9.06 4.68 -6.67
CA GLN A 14 10.22 5.31 -7.34
C GLN A 14 11.08 4.30 -8.10
N ASP A 15 11.02 3.02 -7.73
CA ASP A 15 11.80 1.96 -8.33
C ASP A 15 10.90 0.86 -8.91
N GLU A 16 9.95 1.26 -9.78
CA GLU A 16 9.03 0.33 -10.46
C GLU A 16 9.76 -0.72 -11.31
N ALA A 17 11.01 -0.48 -11.71
CA ALA A 17 11.78 -1.42 -12.53
C ALA A 17 12.43 -2.55 -11.72
N THR A 18 12.88 -2.27 -10.49
CA THR A 18 13.68 -3.22 -9.68
C THR A 18 12.86 -3.84 -8.55
N PHE A 19 11.93 -3.08 -7.96
CA PHE A 19 11.28 -3.46 -6.72
C PHE A 19 10.16 -4.49 -6.86
N PRO A 20 9.27 -4.43 -7.88
CA PRO A 20 8.19 -5.40 -8.03
C PRO A 20 8.69 -6.84 -8.15
N ARG A 21 9.80 -7.07 -8.85
CA ARG A 21 10.36 -8.41 -9.08
C ARG A 21 11.05 -9.02 -7.87
N GLN A 22 11.47 -8.19 -6.90
CA GLN A 22 12.17 -8.64 -5.70
C GLN A 22 11.22 -8.85 -4.52
N LEU A 23 10.10 -8.12 -4.46
CA LEU A 23 9.17 -8.18 -3.34
C LEU A 23 7.93 -9.03 -3.60
N PHE A 24 7.50 -9.13 -4.86
CA PHE A 24 6.33 -9.90 -5.26
C PHE A 24 6.78 -11.09 -6.11
N GLN A 25 6.40 -12.29 -5.70
CA GLN A 25 6.46 -13.47 -6.55
C GLN A 25 5.37 -13.38 -7.63
N GLY A 26 5.43 -14.22 -8.67
CA GLY A 26 4.61 -14.09 -9.91
C GLY A 26 3.08 -14.06 -9.75
N HIS A 27 2.54 -14.21 -8.55
CA HIS A 27 1.11 -14.16 -8.23
C HIS A 27 0.79 -13.29 -7.01
N GLU A 28 1.72 -12.44 -6.57
CA GLU A 28 1.51 -11.53 -5.46
C GLU A 28 1.21 -10.13 -5.97
N TYR A 29 0.22 -9.50 -5.35
CA TYR A 29 -0.27 -8.19 -5.77
C TYR A 29 -0.46 -7.27 -4.56
N LEU A 30 -0.03 -6.04 -4.69
CA LEU A 30 -0.38 -4.94 -3.80
C LEU A 30 -1.80 -4.47 -4.11
N LEU A 31 -2.69 -4.67 -3.15
CA LEU A 31 -4.04 -4.12 -3.23
C LEU A 31 -4.02 -2.63 -2.86
N ALA A 32 -4.48 -1.78 -3.77
CA ALA A 32 -4.29 -0.34 -3.65
C ALA A 32 -5.60 0.46 -3.79
N ASP A 33 -5.56 1.71 -3.35
CA ASP A 33 -6.68 2.64 -3.54
C ASP A 33 -6.79 3.04 -5.03
N ALA A 34 -7.94 3.58 -5.42
CA ALA A 34 -8.18 4.08 -6.78
C ALA A 34 -7.30 5.29 -7.16
N ALA A 35 -6.56 5.87 -6.21
CA ALA A 35 -5.53 6.87 -6.47
C ALA A 35 -4.23 6.30 -7.07
N TYR A 36 -4.04 4.98 -7.05
CA TYR A 36 -2.85 4.29 -7.54
C TYR A 36 -3.05 3.89 -9.01
N SER A 37 -1.96 3.87 -9.77
CA SER A 37 -1.95 3.35 -11.14
C SER A 37 -1.95 1.81 -11.12
N LEU A 38 -2.65 1.20 -12.07
CA LEU A 38 -2.59 -0.24 -12.32
C LEU A 38 -1.21 -0.61 -12.88
N SER A 39 -0.59 -1.66 -12.36
CA SER A 39 0.65 -2.24 -12.86
C SER A 39 0.63 -3.78 -12.73
N GLU A 40 1.70 -4.46 -13.13
CA GLU A 40 1.81 -5.91 -13.03
C GLU A 40 1.64 -6.44 -11.59
N THR A 41 2.05 -5.65 -10.60
CA THR A 41 2.00 -6.04 -9.19
C THR A 41 1.12 -5.13 -8.34
N VAL A 42 0.54 -4.05 -8.89
CA VAL A 42 -0.34 -3.13 -8.15
C VAL A 42 -1.74 -3.17 -8.73
N MET A 43 -2.70 -3.60 -7.91
CA MET A 43 -4.11 -3.73 -8.27
C MET A 43 -4.96 -2.69 -7.52
N PRO A 44 -5.22 -1.52 -8.13
CA PRO A 44 -6.06 -0.50 -7.54
C PRO A 44 -7.54 -0.91 -7.57
N ARG A 45 -8.32 -0.32 -6.66
CA ARG A 45 -9.80 -0.38 -6.71
C ARG A 45 -10.31 0.13 -8.07
N TYR A 46 -11.25 -0.61 -8.66
CA TYR A 46 -11.91 -0.18 -9.90
C TYR A 46 -12.85 1.01 -9.63
N ARG A 47 -12.81 2.06 -10.46
CA ARG A 47 -13.73 3.20 -10.34
C ARG A 47 -15.12 2.89 -10.93
N ASN A 48 -15.16 2.27 -12.11
CA ASN A 48 -16.37 1.85 -12.82
C ASN A 48 -16.23 0.38 -13.22
N GLY A 49 -16.72 -0.52 -12.38
CA GLY A 49 -16.48 -1.95 -12.51
C GLY A 49 -17.65 -2.72 -13.13
N THR A 50 -17.36 -3.80 -13.86
CA THR A 50 -18.31 -4.89 -14.12
C THR A 50 -18.72 -5.58 -12.81
N SER A 51 -19.71 -6.46 -12.83
CA SER A 51 -20.19 -7.18 -11.63
C SER A 51 -19.06 -7.87 -10.84
N GLY A 52 -18.08 -8.48 -11.53
CA GLY A 52 -16.91 -9.09 -10.90
C GLY A 52 -15.99 -8.06 -10.22
N GLN A 53 -15.79 -6.91 -10.85
CA GLN A 53 -14.97 -5.82 -10.30
C GLN A 53 -15.64 -5.13 -9.11
N VAL A 54 -16.98 -5.04 -9.11
CA VAL A 54 -17.75 -4.57 -7.95
C VAL A 54 -17.59 -5.53 -6.77
N ARG A 55 -17.66 -6.85 -7.01
CA ARG A 55 -17.41 -7.86 -5.97
C ARG A 55 -16.00 -7.77 -5.41
N PHE A 56 -15.00 -7.61 -6.28
CA PHE A 56 -13.61 -7.37 -5.86
C PHE A 56 -13.51 -6.11 -4.98
N ASN A 57 -14.08 -4.98 -5.41
CA ASN A 57 -14.06 -3.73 -4.66
C ASN A 57 -14.73 -3.83 -3.29
N SER A 58 -15.79 -4.64 -3.19
CA SER A 58 -16.49 -4.91 -1.93
C SER A 58 -15.62 -5.68 -0.95
N LEU A 59 -14.95 -6.76 -1.42
CA LEU A 59 -14.01 -7.52 -0.60
C LEU A 59 -12.82 -6.66 -0.14
N LEU A 60 -12.23 -5.89 -1.07
CA LEU A 60 -11.16 -4.95 -0.75
C LEU A 60 -11.61 -3.90 0.29
N GLY A 61 -12.83 -3.40 0.16
CA GLY A 61 -13.43 -2.47 1.12
C GLY A 61 -13.61 -3.08 2.51
N SER A 62 -14.04 -4.34 2.60
CA SER A 62 -14.21 -5.05 3.86
C SER A 62 -12.87 -5.23 4.59
N ILE A 63 -11.83 -5.67 3.88
CA ILE A 63 -10.48 -5.82 4.43
C ILE A 63 -9.96 -4.49 4.97
N ARG A 64 -10.13 -3.41 4.18
CA ARG A 64 -9.73 -2.06 4.58
C ARG A 64 -10.45 -1.61 5.85
N ALA A 65 -11.77 -1.83 5.95
CA ALA A 65 -12.52 -1.47 7.14
C ALA A 65 -12.00 -2.20 8.39
N THR A 66 -11.66 -3.48 8.27
CA THR A 66 -11.03 -4.25 9.37
C THR A 66 -9.69 -3.65 9.79
N ILE A 67 -8.84 -3.31 8.83
CA ILE A 67 -7.51 -2.72 9.08
C ILE A 67 -7.65 -1.33 9.73
N GLU A 68 -8.50 -0.47 9.19
CA GLU A 68 -8.75 0.87 9.73
C GLU A 68 -9.32 0.82 11.14
N ASN A 69 -10.25 -0.11 11.42
CA ASN A 69 -10.76 -0.33 12.77
C ASN A 69 -9.66 -0.81 13.73
N ALA A 70 -8.81 -1.74 13.30
CA ALA A 70 -7.69 -2.21 14.11
C ALA A 70 -6.70 -1.06 14.42
N PHE A 71 -6.34 -0.25 13.43
CA PHE A 71 -5.50 0.92 13.65
C PHE A 71 -6.17 1.97 14.55
N GLY A 72 -7.47 2.21 14.39
CA GLY A 72 -8.23 3.10 15.28
C GLY A 72 -8.19 2.63 16.73
N MET A 73 -8.39 1.33 16.98
CA MET A 73 -8.26 0.75 18.32
C MET A 73 -6.84 0.92 18.89
N LEU A 74 -5.81 0.69 18.07
CA LEU A 74 -4.42 0.90 18.48
C LEU A 74 -4.12 2.36 18.83
N GLN A 75 -4.60 3.30 18.03
CA GLN A 75 -4.43 4.74 18.27
C GLN A 75 -5.19 5.23 19.51
N LEU A 76 -6.37 4.67 19.81
CA LEU A 76 -7.11 4.96 21.03
C LEU A 76 -6.37 4.44 22.27
N LYS A 77 -5.80 3.23 22.17
CA LYS A 77 -5.10 2.59 23.29
C LYS A 77 -3.71 3.20 23.55
N PHE A 78 -2.99 3.54 22.49
CA PHE A 78 -1.63 4.08 22.56
C PHE A 78 -1.63 5.51 22.05
N GLN A 79 -1.86 6.46 22.97
CA GLN A 79 -1.89 7.90 22.64
C GLN A 79 -0.60 8.40 21.98
N SER A 80 0.54 7.75 22.23
CA SER A 80 1.80 8.02 21.53
C SER A 80 1.68 7.90 20.01
N LEU A 81 0.81 7.02 19.51
CA LEU A 81 0.58 6.81 18.08
C LEU A 81 -0.29 7.90 17.42
N GLN A 82 -0.95 8.77 18.19
CA GLN A 82 -1.87 9.78 17.64
C GLN A 82 -1.14 10.96 16.97
N ASN A 83 0.07 11.27 17.43
CA ASN A 83 0.83 12.46 17.00
C ASN A 83 2.19 12.11 16.37
N HIS A 84 2.41 10.86 15.97
CA HIS A 84 3.66 10.52 15.30
C HIS A 84 3.58 10.89 13.81
N PRO A 85 4.40 11.86 13.34
CA PRO A 85 4.66 11.94 11.91
C PRO A 85 5.25 10.59 11.51
N VAL A 86 4.56 9.86 10.63
CA VAL A 86 5.07 8.61 10.07
C VAL A 86 6.32 8.96 9.27
N GLN A 87 7.49 8.88 9.91
CA GLN A 87 8.77 8.97 9.24
C GLN A 87 9.09 7.61 8.65
N VAL A 88 8.69 7.41 7.40
CA VAL A 88 9.16 6.24 6.63
C VAL A 88 10.62 6.49 6.27
N HIS A 89 11.54 5.99 7.10
CA HIS A 89 12.95 5.94 6.74
C HIS A 89 13.15 4.83 5.72
N CYS A 90 13.45 5.20 4.47
CA CYS A 90 13.92 4.25 3.48
C CYS A 90 15.37 3.87 3.83
N ARG A 91 15.58 2.66 4.35
CA ARG A 91 16.92 2.06 4.38
C ARG A 91 17.17 1.44 3.01
N SER A 92 18.20 1.91 2.31
CA SER A 92 18.70 1.27 1.10
C SER A 92 19.12 -0.16 1.44
N VAL A 93 18.51 -1.15 0.78
CA VAL A 93 18.87 -2.58 0.90
C VAL A 93 20.23 -2.87 0.22
N LEU A 94 20.95 -1.85 -0.24
CA LEU A 94 22.19 -2.00 -1.02
C LEU A 94 23.46 -2.25 -0.18
N ASP A 95 23.40 -2.19 1.14
CA ASP A 95 24.60 -2.38 1.99
C ASP A 95 24.92 -3.86 2.29
N SER A 96 24.18 -4.82 1.71
CA SER A 96 24.34 -6.26 2.03
C SER A 96 24.93 -7.11 0.90
N VAL A 97 25.41 -6.50 -0.20
CA VAL A 97 26.03 -7.24 -1.32
C VAL A 97 27.49 -6.83 -1.57
N ALA A 98 28.10 -6.15 -0.60
CA ALA A 98 29.54 -5.84 -0.61
C ALA A 98 30.23 -6.55 0.57
N SER A 99 30.40 -7.87 0.46
CA SER A 99 31.39 -8.67 1.20
C SER A 99 31.69 -9.95 0.46
#